data_AF-A0A645CWM1-F1
#
_entry.id   AF-A0A645CWM1-F1
#
_cell.length_a   1.000
_cell.length_b   1.000
_cell.length_c   1.000
_cell.angle_alpha   90.00
_cell.angle_beta   90.00
_cell.angle_gamma   90.00
#
_symmetry.space_group_name_H-M   'P 1'
#
loop_
_entity.id
_entity.type
_entity.pdbx_description
1 polymer ?
#
loop_
_entity_poly.entity_id
_entity_poly.type
_entity_poly.pdbx_seq_one_letter_code
_entity_poly.pdbx_strand_id
1 'polypeptide(L)'
;MAQTLAITLLEAVRNYLDITWEDCAGDEKLLGIISRGMKYLDGVAGVTLDYESEDKPRELLLEYCRYVRAGAFAEFQNAYLSELITLQQNEEVKAYAAAQEEDPEL
;
A
#
# COMPACT_ATOMS: atom_id res chain seq x y z
N MET A 1 -16.90 4.26 6.48
CA MET A 1 -15.92 3.17 6.29
C MET A 1 -14.71 3.69 5.52
N ALA A 2 -14.82 4.10 4.24
CA ALA A 2 -13.68 4.66 3.49
C ALA A 2 -13.03 5.92 4.12
N GLN A 3 -13.83 6.80 4.74
CA GLN A 3 -13.29 8.00 5.40
C GLN A 3 -12.55 7.68 6.70
N THR A 4 -12.93 6.59 7.39
CA THR A 4 -12.25 6.12 8.59
C THR A 4 -10.88 5.53 8.24
N LEU A 5 -10.84 4.71 7.17
CA LEU A 5 -9.60 4.16 6.63
C LEU A 5 -8.58 5.24 6.23
N ALA A 6 -9.06 6.30 5.57
CA ALA A 6 -8.18 7.39 5.16
C ALA A 6 -7.55 8.11 6.37
N ILE A 7 -8.31 8.28 7.45
CA ILE A 7 -7.82 8.91 8.69
C ILE A 7 -6.81 7.99 9.38
N THR A 8 -7.11 6.69 9.52
CA THR A 8 -6.20 5.75 10.18
C THR A 8 -4.87 5.61 9.44
N LEU A 9 -4.90 5.59 8.11
CA LEU A 9 -3.69 5.57 7.28
C LEU A 9 -2.90 6.89 7.36
N LEU A 10 -3.58 8.04 7.40
CA LEU A 10 -2.93 9.33 7.60
C LEU A 10 -2.21 9.37 8.95
N GLU A 11 -2.85 8.93 10.02
CA GLU A 11 -2.25 8.84 11.35
C GLU A 11 -1.06 7.88 11.37
N ALA A 12 -1.18 6.71 10.75
CA ALA A 12 -0.10 5.73 10.64
C ALA A 12 1.10 6.30 9.88
N VAL A 13 0.87 6.97 8.75
CA VAL A 13 1.93 7.62 7.95
C VAL A 13 2.57 8.78 8.71
N ARG A 14 1.79 9.61 9.42
CA ARG A 14 2.35 10.67 10.26
C ARG A 14 3.26 10.10 11.34
N ASN A 15 2.79 9.06 12.05
CA ASN A 15 3.58 8.39 13.07
C ASN A 15 4.85 7.76 12.49
N TYR A 16 4.74 7.06 11.36
CA TYR A 16 5.86 6.42 10.69
C TYR A 16 6.91 7.42 10.17
N LEU A 17 6.50 8.64 9.82
CA LEU A 17 7.38 9.72 9.36
C LEU A 17 7.84 10.66 10.49
N ASP A 18 7.58 10.31 11.74
CA ASP A 18 7.86 11.14 12.93
C ASP A 18 7.25 12.56 12.86
N ILE A 19 6.12 12.71 12.17
CA ILE A 19 5.38 13.96 12.07
C ILE A 19 4.46 14.08 13.30
N THR A 20 4.92 14.85 14.28
CA THR A 20 4.24 15.02 15.58
C THR A 20 3.43 16.31 15.70
N TRP A 21 3.54 17.22 14.73
CA TRP A 21 2.80 18.47 14.70
C TRP A 21 1.56 18.39 13.81
N GLU A 22 0.66 19.37 13.96
CA GLU A 22 -0.50 19.57 13.08
C GLU A 22 -0.09 20.46 11.90
N ASP A 23 -0.40 20.00 10.68
CA ASP A 23 -0.16 20.74 9.44
C ASP A 23 -1.19 20.32 8.40
N CYS A 24 -2.28 21.10 8.26
CA CYS A 24 -3.37 20.79 7.35
C CYS A 24 -2.92 20.66 5.89
N ALA A 25 -1.94 21.47 5.46
CA ALA A 25 -1.43 21.41 4.08
C ALA A 25 -0.53 20.18 3.89
N GLY A 26 0.27 19.85 4.91
CA GLY A 26 1.03 18.60 4.98
C GLY A 26 0.13 17.37 4.91
N ASP A 27 -0.96 17.36 5.66
CA ASP A 27 -1.93 16.27 5.70
C ASP A 27 -2.64 16.09 4.35
N GLU A 28 -3.06 17.17 3.68
CA GLU A 28 -3.63 17.11 2.33
C GLU A 28 -2.64 16.47 1.34
N LYS A 29 -1.36 16.86 1.43
CA LYS A 29 -0.30 16.28 0.59
C LYS A 29 -0.09 14.80 0.90
N LEU A 30 -0.06 14.41 2.17
CA LEU A 30 0.09 13.01 2.61
C LEU A 30 -1.09 12.16 2.14
N LEU A 31 -2.32 12.63 2.29
CA LEU A 31 -3.52 11.94 1.77
C LEU A 31 -3.42 11.70 0.27
N GLY A 32 -2.93 12.68 -0.49
CA GLY A 32 -2.66 12.51 -1.92
C GLY A 32 -1.59 11.47 -2.22
N ILE A 33 -0.52 11.40 -1.42
CA ILE A 33 0.54 10.38 -1.55
C ILE A 33 -0.02 8.99 -1.21
N ILE A 34 -0.74 8.84 -0.10
CA ILE A 34 -1.39 7.60 0.33
C ILE A 34 -2.30 7.06 -0.77
N SER A 35 -3.18 7.92 -1.30
CA SER A 35 -4.12 7.52 -2.35
C SER A 35 -3.41 7.04 -3.62
N ARG A 36 -2.30 7.68 -4.01
CA ARG A 36 -1.48 7.23 -5.16
C ARG A 36 -0.74 5.93 -4.84
N GLY A 37 -0.24 5.79 -3.61
CA GLY A 37 0.45 4.58 -3.14
C GLY A 37 -0.45 3.36 -3.17
N MET A 38 -1.68 3.47 -2.64
CA MET A 38 -2.67 2.39 -2.70
C MET A 38 -2.96 1.99 -4.14
N LYS A 39 -3.27 2.96 -5.02
CA LYS A 39 -3.53 2.66 -6.44
C LYS A 39 -2.33 2.01 -7.14
N TYR A 40 -1.12 2.42 -6.78
CA TYR A 40 0.10 1.84 -7.32
C TYR A 40 0.26 0.37 -6.88
N LEU A 41 0.13 0.10 -5.59
CA LEU A 41 0.29 -1.24 -5.02
C LEU A 41 -0.84 -2.18 -5.45
N ASP A 42 -2.09 -1.70 -5.47
CA ASP A 42 -3.23 -2.45 -6.03
C ASP A 42 -2.99 -2.80 -7.50
N GLY A 43 -2.42 -1.86 -8.28
CA GLY A 43 -2.07 -2.08 -9.68
C GLY A 43 -0.94 -3.11 -9.86
N VAL A 44 0.03 -3.15 -8.95
CA VAL A 44 1.10 -4.16 -8.94
C VAL A 44 0.53 -5.54 -8.58
N ALA A 45 -0.35 -5.61 -7.59
CA ALA A 45 -0.94 -6.87 -7.14
C ALA A 45 -2.06 -7.38 -8.07
N GLY A 46 -2.65 -6.52 -8.89
CA GLY A 46 -3.79 -6.84 -9.75
C GLY A 46 -5.14 -6.93 -9.02
N VAL A 47 -5.17 -6.64 -7.71
CA VAL A 47 -6.35 -6.69 -6.84
C VAL A 47 -6.34 -5.52 -5.86
N THR A 48 -7.49 -5.20 -5.28
CA THR A 48 -7.55 -4.27 -4.13
C THR A 48 -6.95 -4.96 -2.91
N LEU A 49 -5.89 -4.37 -2.35
CA LEU A 49 -5.20 -4.90 -1.17
C LEU A 49 -5.85 -4.43 0.14
N ASP A 50 -5.58 -5.16 1.22
CA ASP A 50 -5.90 -4.74 2.58
C ASP A 50 -4.75 -3.93 3.18
N TYR A 51 -5.02 -2.68 3.53
CA TYR A 51 -4.08 -1.75 4.18
C TYR A 51 -4.41 -1.49 5.66
N GLU A 52 -5.48 -2.10 6.19
CA GLU A 52 -5.86 -1.99 7.60
C GLU A 52 -5.01 -2.92 8.46
N SER A 53 -4.79 -4.14 7.99
CA SER A 53 -3.96 -5.12 8.67
C SER A 53 -2.48 -4.72 8.65
N GLU A 54 -1.78 -4.94 9.77
CA GLU A 54 -0.32 -4.72 9.91
C GLU A 54 0.48 -5.82 9.19
N ASP A 55 0.30 -5.89 7.88
CA ASP A 55 0.88 -6.87 6.97
C ASP A 55 1.68 -6.20 5.84
N LYS A 56 2.15 -7.01 4.88
CA LYS A 56 3.01 -6.56 3.77
C LYS A 56 2.45 -5.39 2.95
N PRO A 57 1.14 -5.33 2.59
CA PRO A 57 0.62 -4.18 1.84
C PRO A 57 0.74 -2.86 2.62
N ARG A 58 0.50 -2.90 3.93
CA ARG A 58 0.61 -1.73 4.80
C ARG A 58 2.06 -1.29 4.97
N GLU A 59 2.99 -2.22 5.17
CA GLU A 59 4.43 -1.95 5.20
C GLU A 59 4.90 -1.25 3.90
N LEU A 60 4.54 -1.80 2.74
CA LEU A 60 4.91 -1.24 1.44
C LEU A 60 4.31 0.15 1.20
N LEU A 61 3.08 0.40 1.68
CA LEU A 61 2.45 1.71 1.59
C LEU A 61 3.20 2.76 2.43
N LEU A 62 3.65 2.40 3.64
CA LEU A 62 4.43 3.30 4.49
C LEU A 62 5.77 3.66 3.86
N GLU A 63 6.50 2.67 3.33
CA GLU A 63 7.76 2.91 2.62
C GLU A 63 7.54 3.73 1.35
N TYR A 64 6.51 3.43 0.55
CA TYR A 64 6.13 4.25 -0.60
C TYR A 64 5.94 5.71 -0.19
N CYS A 65 5.19 5.96 0.89
CA CYS A 65 4.93 7.32 1.38
C CYS A 65 6.24 8.04 1.77
N ARG A 66 7.15 7.35 2.45
CA ARG A 66 8.46 7.88 2.84
C ARG A 66 9.30 8.28 1.64
N TYR A 67 9.46 7.39 0.68
CA TYR A 67 10.28 7.64 -0.51
C TYR A 67 9.67 8.70 -1.42
N VAL A 68 8.37 8.64 -1.71
CA VAL A 68 7.70 9.62 -2.58
C VAL A 68 7.69 11.01 -1.97
N ARG A 69 7.48 11.12 -0.65
CA ARG A 69 7.60 12.41 0.05
C ARG A 69 9.01 12.99 -0.09
N ALA A 70 10.04 12.15 -0.09
CA ALA A 70 11.43 12.55 -0.31
C ALA A 70 11.80 12.77 -1.80
N GLY A 71 10.88 12.56 -2.75
CA GLY A 71 11.14 12.64 -4.18
C GLY A 71 11.96 11.47 -4.74
N ALA A 72 12.06 10.37 -4.00
CA ALA A 72 12.91 9.22 -4.28
C ALA A 72 12.11 7.99 -4.75
N PHE A 73 11.16 8.20 -5.67
CA PHE A 73 10.29 7.10 -6.12
C PHE A 73 11.05 6.00 -6.86
N ALA A 74 12.06 6.35 -7.65
CA ALA A 74 12.87 5.37 -8.37
C ALA A 74 13.64 4.45 -7.39
N GLU A 75 14.13 5.01 -6.29
CA GLU A 75 14.82 4.28 -5.23
C GLU A 75 13.88 3.32 -4.51
N PHE A 76 12.63 3.72 -4.25
CA PHE A 76 11.61 2.81 -3.73
C PHE A 76 11.40 1.60 -4.65
N GLN A 77 11.20 1.85 -5.95
CA GLN A 77 10.98 0.76 -6.91
C GLN A 77 12.15 -0.22 -6.95
N ASN A 78 13.38 0.28 -6.88
CA ASN A 78 14.57 -0.57 -6.87
C ASN A 78 14.75 -1.32 -5.54
N ALA A 79 14.51 -0.64 -4.41
CA ALA A 79 14.71 -1.22 -3.08
C ALA A 79 13.69 -2.30 -2.73
N TYR A 80 12.44 -2.15 -3.20
CA TYR A 80 11.32 -3.05 -2.88
C TYR A 80 10.87 -3.90 -4.08
N LEU A 81 11.67 -3.98 -5.15
CA LEU A 81 11.29 -4.72 -6.35
C LEU A 81 10.92 -6.18 -6.05
N SER A 82 11.72 -6.85 -5.22
CA SER A 82 11.53 -8.27 -4.89
C SER A 82 10.23 -8.49 -4.10
N GLU A 83 9.91 -7.55 -3.22
CA GLU A 83 8.75 -7.53 -2.35
C GLU A 83 7.48 -7.23 -3.14
N LEU A 84 7.56 -6.31 -4.12
CA LEU A 84 6.48 -6.03 -5.06
C LEU A 84 6.16 -7.24 -5.94
N ILE A 85 7.20 -7.92 -6.45
CA ILE A 85 7.02 -9.16 -7.23
C ILE A 85 6.42 -10.27 -6.36
N THR A 86 6.90 -10.41 -5.11
CA THR A 86 6.36 -11.40 -4.17
C THR A 86 4.90 -11.11 -3.82
N LEU A 87 4.56 -9.84 -3.62
CA LEU A 87 3.18 -9.42 -3.38
C LEU A 87 2.28 -9.83 -4.55
N GLN A 88 2.69 -9.50 -5.78
CA GLN A 88 1.96 -9.89 -6.99
C GLN A 88 1.77 -11.42 -7.06
N GLN A 89 2.84 -12.20 -6.90
CA GLN A 89 2.79 -13.66 -6.96
C GLN A 89 1.86 -14.25 -5.90
N ASN A 90 1.88 -13.72 -4.67
CA ASN A 90 1.02 -14.19 -3.59
C ASN A 90 -0.47 -13.98 -3.91
N GLU A 91 -0.84 -12.82 -4.45
CA GLU A 91 -2.22 -12.55 -4.83
C GLU A 91 -2.66 -13.36 -6.06
N GLU A 92 -1.78 -13.57 -7.04
CA GLU A 92 -2.04 -14.46 -8.18
C GLU A 92 -2.28 -15.91 -7.75
N VAL A 93 -1.47 -16.44 -6.82
CA VAL A 93 -1.64 -17.78 -6.26
C VAL A 93 -2.95 -17.92 -5.49
N LYS A 94 -3.31 -16.91 -4.69
CA LYS A 94 -4.61 -16.89 -3.99
C LYS A 94 -5.78 -16.91 -4.96
N ALA A 95 -5.72 -16.07 -6.00
CA ALA A 95 -6.76 -16.01 -7.03
C ALA A 95 -6.90 -17.36 -7.77
N TYR A 96 -5.79 -18.01 -8.11
CA TYR A 96 -5.80 -19.33 -8.71
C TYR A 96 -6.41 -20.39 -7.79
N ALA A 97 -6.01 -20.43 -6.51
CA ALA A 97 -6.54 -21.37 -5.54
C ALA A 97 -8.06 -21.21 -5.37
N ALA A 98 -8.56 -19.97 -5.26
CA ALA A 98 -9.99 -19.69 -5.17
C ALA A 98 -10.76 -20.17 -6.41
N ALA A 99 -10.20 -20.00 -7.62
CA ALA A 99 -10.83 -20.48 -8.85
C ALA A 99 -10.92 -22.01 -8.93
N GLN A 100 -9.97 -22.75 -8.34
CA GLN A 100 -10.00 -24.22 -8.28
C GLN A 100 -11.00 -24.75 -7.24
N GLU A 101 -11.23 -24.02 -6.15
CA GLU A 101 -12.24 -24.38 -5.15
C GLU A 101 -13.68 -24.17 -5.67
N GLU A 102 -13.88 -23.18 -6.55
CA GLU A 102 -15.19 -22.88 -7.15
C GLU A 102 -15.57 -23.84 -8.29
N ASP A 103 -14.60 -24.47 -8.96
CA ASP A 103 -14.81 -25.46 -10.03
C ASP A 103 -13.90 -26.70 -9.86
N PRO A 104 -14.35 -27.74 -9.12
CA PRO A 104 -13.54 -28.91 -8.81
C PRO A 104 -13.35 -29.91 -9.97
N GLU A 105 -13.81 -29.61 -11.20
CA GLU A 105 -13.69 -30.49 -12.39
C GLU A 105 -12.62 -30.08 -13.42
N LEU A 106 -11.74 -29.11 -13.11
CA LEU A 106 -10.50 -28.86 -13.88
C LEU A 106 -9.38 -29.87 -13.57
#